data_AF-A0A352Z0S3-F1
#
_entry.id   AF-A0A352Z0S3-F1
#
_cell.length_a   1.000
_cell.length_b   1.000
_cell.length_c   1.000
_cell.angle_alpha   90.00
_cell.angle_beta   90.00
_cell.angle_gamma   90.00
#
_symmetry.space_group_name_H-M   'P 1'
#
loop_
_entity.id
_entity.type
_entity.pdbx_description
1 polymer ?
#
loop_
_entity_poly.entity_id
_entity_poly.type
_entity_poly.pdbx_seq_one_letter_code
_entity_poly.pdbx_strand_id
1 'polypeptide(L)'
;ALVSSQSTTGYLIFIVILLFYYYNKKQKIMILLWPAVLVLIALAFSLPFMSDKIVSLIREAEMIDIMVEGSIGRESSIAPQRFASFVIAFRDFLANPILGLGGNMEASWTSKIGANVSTITGLGNLLAQHGLVGLLFFALASYKSSSYYARVFNFKGNILFFIIILFISISYGIILLPLLMSFWMFGLFNPLSVKQSDIRIPGLTFKGKPQIS
;
A
#
# COMPACT_ATOMS: atom_id res chain seq x y z
N ALA A 1 -14.65 -5.01 12.41
CA ALA A 1 -13.88 -4.38 11.31
C ALA A 1 -13.49 -5.40 10.23
N LEU A 2 -12.66 -6.42 10.52
CA LEU A 2 -12.25 -7.41 9.50
C LEU A 2 -13.41 -8.32 9.07
N VAL A 3 -14.11 -8.92 10.05
CA VAL A 3 -15.31 -9.76 9.84
C VAL A 3 -16.49 -8.97 9.26
N SER A 4 -16.54 -7.67 9.54
CA SER A 4 -17.65 -6.80 9.12
C SER A 4 -17.44 -6.10 7.78
N SER A 5 -16.21 -6.02 7.25
CA SER A 5 -15.94 -5.29 5.99
C SER A 5 -15.94 -6.17 4.74
N GLN A 6 -15.99 -7.50 4.88
CA GLN A 6 -15.88 -8.44 3.75
C GLN A 6 -14.73 -8.06 2.78
N SER A 7 -13.65 -7.50 3.33
CA SER A 7 -12.52 -7.01 2.55
C SER A 7 -11.60 -8.19 2.25
N THR A 8 -11.78 -8.75 1.06
CA THR A 8 -10.98 -9.84 0.50
C THR A 8 -9.48 -9.55 0.59
N THR A 9 -9.08 -8.30 0.42
CA THR A 9 -7.68 -7.89 0.57
C THR A 9 -7.18 -7.92 2.02
N GLY A 10 -8.05 -7.64 3.00
CA GLY A 10 -7.71 -7.77 4.42
C GLY A 10 -7.47 -9.21 4.83
N TYR A 11 -8.30 -10.15 4.36
CA TYR A 11 -8.08 -11.58 4.56
C TYR A 11 -6.80 -12.06 3.88
N LEU A 12 -6.52 -11.61 2.65
CA LEU A 12 -5.29 -11.95 1.93
C LEU A 12 -4.04 -11.43 2.67
N ILE A 13 -4.04 -10.16 3.10
CA ILE A 13 -2.91 -9.59 3.86
C ILE A 13 -2.71 -10.37 5.16
N PHE A 14 -3.79 -10.72 5.86
CA PHE A 14 -3.70 -11.51 7.09
C PHE A 14 -3.10 -12.91 6.85
N ILE A 15 -3.51 -13.61 5.79
CA ILE A 15 -2.94 -14.89 5.39
C ILE A 15 -1.44 -14.74 5.10
N VAL A 16 -1.04 -13.71 4.35
CA VAL A 16 0.39 -13.45 4.04
C VAL A 16 1.19 -13.16 5.30
N ILE A 17 0.64 -12.41 6.27
CA ILE A 17 1.30 -12.14 7.56
C ILE A 17 1.44 -13.43 8.38
N LEU A 18 0.41 -14.27 8.44
CA LEU A 18 0.47 -15.56 9.12
C LEU A 18 1.54 -16.46 8.49
N LEU A 19 1.55 -16.56 7.16
CA LEU A 19 2.59 -17.28 6.42
C LEU A 19 3.99 -16.73 6.79
N PHE A 20 4.17 -15.42 6.78
CA PHE A 20 5.44 -14.78 7.15
C PHE A 20 5.88 -15.14 8.57
N TYR A 21 4.97 -15.10 9.55
CA TYR A 21 5.26 -15.47 10.94
C TYR A 21 5.69 -16.94 11.07
N TYR A 22 4.92 -17.86 10.49
CA TYR A 22 5.21 -19.29 10.59
C TYR A 22 6.46 -19.70 9.80
N TYR A 23 6.75 -19.04 8.67
CA TYR A 23 7.96 -19.27 7.87
C TYR A 23 9.22 -19.05 8.69
N ASN A 24 9.21 -17.99 9.49
CA ASN A 24 10.35 -17.58 10.29
C ASN A 24 10.51 -18.40 11.57
N LYS A 25 9.46 -19.09 12.04
CA LYS A 25 9.49 -19.91 13.27
C LYS A 25 9.75 -21.40 13.01
N LYS A 26 9.10 -22.03 12.03
CA LYS A 26 9.19 -23.49 11.77
C LYS A 26 9.07 -23.84 10.27
N GLN A 27 10.16 -23.71 9.53
CA GLN A 27 10.21 -23.89 8.06
C GLN A 27 9.64 -25.24 7.56
N LYS A 28 9.90 -26.37 8.25
CA LYS A 28 9.42 -27.70 7.82
C LYS A 28 7.90 -27.83 7.86
N ILE A 29 7.24 -27.20 8.85
CA ILE A 29 5.77 -27.19 8.96
C ILE A 29 5.15 -26.31 7.89
N MET A 30 5.84 -25.24 7.48
CA MET A 30 5.33 -24.33 6.44
C MET A 30 5.24 -24.99 5.05
N ILE A 31 6.22 -25.80 4.66
CA ILE A 31 6.17 -26.54 3.39
C ILE A 31 4.96 -27.48 3.37
N LEU A 32 4.65 -28.11 4.51
CA LEU A 32 3.49 -28.99 4.66
C LEU A 32 2.15 -28.23 4.66
N LEU A 33 2.13 -26.99 5.13
CA LEU A 33 0.91 -26.15 5.16
C LEU A 33 0.61 -25.47 3.82
N TRP A 34 1.56 -25.41 2.89
CA TRP A 34 1.36 -24.71 1.61
C TRP A 34 0.17 -25.27 0.79
N PRO A 35 0.03 -26.60 0.62
CA PRO A 35 -1.14 -27.17 -0.04
C PRO A 35 -2.46 -26.79 0.65
N ALA A 36 -2.49 -26.79 1.99
CA ALA A 36 -3.68 -26.43 2.75
C ALA A 36 -4.07 -24.95 2.56
N VAL A 37 -3.08 -24.04 2.49
CA VAL A 37 -3.34 -22.62 2.24
C VAL A 37 -3.84 -22.40 0.81
N LEU A 38 -3.30 -23.11 -0.18
CA LEU A 38 -3.81 -23.04 -1.55
C LEU A 38 -5.27 -23.53 -1.65
N VAL A 39 -5.61 -24.62 -0.94
CA VAL A 39 -6.99 -25.11 -0.85
C VAL A 39 -7.90 -24.10 -0.16
N LEU A 40 -7.46 -23.49 0.94
CA LEU A 40 -8.23 -22.44 1.64
C LEU A 40 -8.46 -21.22 0.74
N ILE A 41 -7.46 -20.82 -0.05
CA ILE A 41 -7.62 -19.74 -1.03
C ILE A 41 -8.63 -20.15 -2.11
N ALA A 42 -8.52 -21.36 -2.67
CA ALA A 42 -9.46 -21.85 -3.69
C ALA A 42 -10.91 -21.92 -3.17
N LEU A 43 -11.10 -22.42 -1.94
CA LEU A 43 -12.39 -22.43 -1.26
C LEU A 43 -12.89 -21.01 -0.96
N ALA A 44 -11.99 -20.09 -0.62
CA ALA A 44 -12.34 -18.69 -0.46
C ALA A 44 -12.95 -18.13 -1.76
N PHE A 45 -12.37 -18.43 -2.92
CA PHE A 45 -12.86 -17.99 -4.23
C PHE A 45 -14.15 -18.69 -4.68
N SER A 46 -14.47 -19.88 -4.17
CA SER A 46 -15.71 -20.61 -4.53
C SER A 46 -16.94 -20.14 -3.75
N LEU A 47 -16.79 -19.28 -2.74
CA LEU A 47 -17.93 -18.77 -1.99
C LEU A 47 -18.82 -17.87 -2.85
N PRO A 48 -20.16 -17.98 -2.75
CA PRO A 48 -21.10 -17.20 -3.58
C PRO A 48 -20.87 -15.69 -3.52
N PHE A 49 -20.60 -15.16 -2.32
CA PHE A 49 -20.36 -13.72 -2.13
C PHE A 49 -19.14 -13.19 -2.92
N MET A 50 -18.14 -14.04 -3.18
CA MET A 50 -16.96 -13.67 -3.97
C MET A 50 -17.31 -13.54 -5.44
N SER A 51 -18.10 -14.48 -5.95
CA SER A 51 -18.58 -14.43 -7.34
C SER A 51 -19.43 -13.18 -7.57
N ASP A 52 -20.37 -12.90 -6.67
CA ASP A 52 -21.22 -11.70 -6.73
C ASP A 52 -20.37 -10.42 -6.70
N LYS A 53 -19.33 -10.40 -5.85
CA LYS A 53 -18.39 -9.27 -5.76
C LYS A 53 -17.56 -9.09 -7.02
N ILE A 54 -17.11 -10.17 -7.66
CA ILE A 54 -16.37 -10.07 -8.93
C ILE A 54 -17.29 -9.52 -10.02
N VAL A 55 -18.51 -10.03 -10.14
CA VAL A 55 -19.49 -9.53 -11.12
C VAL A 55 -19.84 -8.06 -10.87
N SER A 56 -20.00 -7.65 -9.61
CA SER A 56 -20.26 -6.24 -9.29
C SER A 56 -19.11 -5.33 -9.70
N LEU A 57 -17.85 -5.76 -9.49
CA LEU A 57 -16.67 -4.99 -9.88
C LEU A 57 -16.54 -4.86 -11.40
N ILE A 58 -16.89 -5.90 -12.16
CA ILE A 58 -16.90 -5.85 -13.64
C ILE A 58 -17.96 -4.87 -14.13
N ARG A 59 -19.20 -4.98 -13.63
CA ARG A 59 -20.28 -4.06 -14.01
C ARG A 59 -19.96 -2.62 -13.67
N GLU A 60 -19.38 -2.37 -12.49
CA GLU A 60 -18.96 -1.03 -12.10
C GLU A 60 -17.89 -0.48 -13.03
N ALA A 61 -16.94 -1.32 -13.48
CA ALA A 61 -15.91 -0.94 -14.44
C ALA A 61 -16.49 -0.59 -15.82
N GLU A 62 -17.49 -1.33 -16.30
CA GLU A 62 -18.20 -1.02 -17.55
C GLU A 62 -18.98 0.29 -17.48
N MET A 63 -19.46 0.67 -16.29
CA MET A 63 -20.24 1.89 -16.07
C MET A 63 -19.40 3.09 -15.64
N ILE A 64 -18.06 3.03 -15.69
CA ILE A 64 -17.19 4.12 -15.22
C ILE A 64 -17.48 5.43 -15.93
N ASP A 65 -17.59 5.43 -17.26
CA ASP A 65 -17.81 6.68 -18.00
C ASP A 65 -19.16 7.30 -17.62
N ILE A 66 -20.23 6.50 -17.54
CA ILE A 66 -21.57 6.96 -17.11
C ILE A 66 -21.52 7.50 -15.67
N MET A 67 -20.82 6.82 -14.78
CA MET A 67 -20.67 7.22 -13.38
C MET A 67 -19.94 8.56 -13.25
N VAL A 68 -18.84 8.71 -14.00
CA VAL A 68 -18.02 9.93 -14.00
C VAL A 68 -18.78 11.08 -14.65
N GLU A 69 -19.39 10.88 -15.81
CA GLU A 69 -20.20 11.90 -16.49
C GLU A 69 -21.40 12.33 -15.65
N GLY A 70 -22.07 11.40 -14.98
CA GLY A 70 -23.16 11.69 -14.05
C GLY A 70 -22.75 12.49 -12.81
N SER A 71 -21.44 12.67 -12.56
CA SER A 71 -20.89 13.48 -11.47
C SER A 71 -20.46 14.89 -11.89
N ILE A 72 -20.56 15.23 -13.18
CA ILE A 72 -20.23 16.56 -13.69
C ILE A 72 -21.14 17.60 -13.05
N GLY A 73 -20.54 18.64 -12.47
CA GLY A 73 -21.27 19.75 -11.84
C GLY A 73 -21.98 19.38 -10.52
N ARG A 74 -21.75 18.19 -9.95
CA ARG A 74 -22.26 17.86 -8.61
C ARG A 74 -21.44 18.53 -7.52
N GLU A 75 -22.12 19.11 -6.53
CA GLU A 75 -21.47 19.65 -5.32
C GLU A 75 -20.86 18.54 -4.45
N SER A 76 -21.48 17.35 -4.43
CA SER A 76 -20.97 16.20 -3.69
C SER A 76 -20.11 15.29 -4.57
N SER A 77 -18.92 14.97 -4.06
CA SER A 77 -18.01 14.02 -4.70
C SER A 77 -18.58 12.61 -4.66
N ILE A 78 -18.49 11.90 -5.78
CA ILE A 78 -18.71 10.46 -5.81
C ILE A 78 -17.39 9.73 -5.50
N ALA A 79 -17.47 8.67 -4.70
CA ALA A 79 -16.32 7.83 -4.35
C ALA A 79 -16.51 6.41 -4.93
N PRO A 80 -15.94 6.12 -6.11
CA PRO A 80 -16.03 4.79 -6.72
C PRO A 80 -15.33 3.73 -5.86
N GLN A 81 -15.67 2.46 -6.05
CA GLN A 81 -14.93 1.38 -5.39
C GLN A 81 -13.45 1.36 -5.83
N ARG A 82 -12.59 0.64 -5.08
CA ARG A 82 -11.14 0.66 -5.32
C ARG A 82 -10.74 0.19 -6.72
N PHE A 83 -11.50 -0.73 -7.31
CA PHE A 83 -11.26 -1.21 -8.66
C PHE A 83 -11.64 -0.15 -9.70
N ALA A 84 -12.84 0.43 -9.61
CA ALA A 84 -13.24 1.55 -10.47
C ALA A 84 -12.30 2.76 -10.31
N SER A 85 -11.92 3.09 -9.07
CA SER A 85 -10.90 4.09 -8.75
C SER A 85 -9.55 3.78 -9.40
N PHE A 86 -9.14 2.51 -9.42
CA PHE A 86 -7.93 2.07 -10.11
C PHE A 86 -8.03 2.25 -11.61
N VAL A 87 -9.15 1.89 -12.23
CA VAL A 87 -9.35 2.07 -13.67
C VAL A 87 -9.33 3.55 -14.06
N ILE A 88 -9.98 4.41 -13.27
CA ILE A 88 -9.94 5.87 -13.48
C ILE A 88 -8.51 6.39 -13.38
N ALA A 89 -7.77 6.05 -12.31
CA ALA A 89 -6.39 6.45 -12.14
C ALA A 89 -5.46 5.85 -13.23
N PHE A 90 -5.77 4.65 -13.71
CA PHE A 90 -5.02 4.00 -14.78
C PHE A 90 -5.20 4.74 -16.12
N ARG A 91 -6.38 5.32 -16.38
CA ARG A 91 -6.60 6.19 -17.53
C ARG A 91 -5.71 7.44 -17.49
N ASP A 92 -5.55 8.05 -16.32
CA ASP A 92 -4.64 9.19 -16.13
C ASP A 92 -3.16 8.77 -16.30
N PHE A 93 -2.80 7.58 -15.81
CA PHE A 93 -1.48 7.00 -16.03
C PHE A 93 -1.20 6.77 -17.52
N LEU A 94 -2.14 6.21 -18.29
CA LEU A 94 -1.96 5.98 -19.71
C LEU A 94 -1.78 7.29 -20.49
N ALA A 95 -2.39 8.38 -20.03
CA ALA A 95 -2.20 9.71 -20.62
C ALA A 95 -0.80 10.28 -20.34
N ASN A 96 -0.19 9.98 -19.19
CA ASN A 96 1.13 10.48 -18.78
C ASN A 96 1.99 9.37 -18.14
N PRO A 97 2.45 8.35 -18.90
CA PRO A 97 2.96 7.11 -18.32
C PRO A 97 4.32 7.25 -17.63
N ILE A 98 5.16 8.20 -18.04
CA ILE A 98 6.53 8.31 -17.52
C ILE A 98 6.54 9.03 -16.16
N LEU A 99 6.01 10.25 -16.10
CA LEU A 99 6.07 11.14 -14.94
C LEU A 99 4.74 11.26 -14.19
N GLY A 100 3.64 10.75 -14.74
CA GLY A 100 2.31 10.97 -14.21
C GLY A 100 1.87 12.43 -14.32
N LEU A 101 0.88 12.80 -13.51
CA LEU A 101 0.33 14.15 -13.42
C LEU A 101 1.25 15.14 -12.68
N GLY A 102 2.31 14.66 -12.01
CA GLY A 102 3.32 15.52 -11.38
C GLY A 102 2.81 16.43 -10.26
N GLY A 103 1.65 16.12 -9.67
CA GLY A 103 0.98 16.95 -8.67
C GLY A 103 -0.02 17.96 -9.24
N ASN A 104 -0.12 18.10 -10.56
CA ASN A 104 -1.17 18.89 -11.20
C ASN A 104 -2.47 18.06 -11.27
N MET A 105 -3.26 18.09 -10.19
CA MET A 105 -4.52 17.35 -10.12
C MET A 105 -5.56 17.83 -11.15
N GLU A 106 -5.48 19.10 -11.58
CA GLU A 106 -6.37 19.66 -12.62
C GLU A 106 -6.12 19.04 -13.99
N ALA A 107 -4.94 18.44 -14.22
CA ALA A 107 -4.62 17.75 -15.45
C ALA A 107 -5.26 16.35 -15.55
N SER A 108 -5.86 15.83 -14.47
CA SER A 108 -6.58 14.55 -14.47
C SER A 108 -7.79 14.58 -15.39
N TRP A 109 -8.16 13.43 -15.95
CA TRP A 109 -9.31 13.29 -16.84
C TRP A 109 -10.60 13.74 -16.17
N THR A 110 -10.85 13.31 -14.92
CA THR A 110 -12.06 13.67 -14.18
C THR A 110 -12.12 15.17 -13.91
N SER A 111 -11.01 15.81 -13.54
CA SER A 111 -10.98 17.26 -13.32
C SER A 111 -11.19 18.05 -14.62
N LYS A 112 -10.65 17.59 -15.74
CA LYS A 112 -10.79 18.26 -17.06
C LYS A 112 -12.23 18.34 -17.55
N ILE A 113 -13.04 17.33 -17.24
CA ILE A 113 -14.46 17.30 -17.60
C ILE A 113 -15.37 17.88 -16.52
N GLY A 114 -14.80 18.42 -15.43
CA GLY A 114 -15.57 18.98 -14.31
C GLY A 114 -16.32 17.93 -13.48
N ALA A 115 -15.88 16.67 -13.54
CA ALA A 115 -16.43 15.58 -12.76
C ALA A 115 -15.85 15.58 -11.33
N ASN A 116 -16.73 15.55 -10.33
CA ASN A 116 -16.33 15.54 -8.92
C ASN A 116 -16.20 14.08 -8.42
N VAL A 117 -15.01 13.50 -8.62
CA VAL A 117 -14.72 12.10 -8.31
C VAL A 117 -13.51 11.99 -7.39
N SER A 118 -13.68 11.31 -6.26
CA SER A 118 -12.59 11.01 -5.32
C SER A 118 -12.16 9.55 -5.44
N THR A 119 -11.03 9.30 -6.10
CA THR A 119 -10.48 7.95 -6.28
C THR A 119 -9.81 7.43 -5.00
N ILE A 120 -10.13 6.19 -4.62
CA ILE A 120 -9.63 5.55 -3.40
C ILE A 120 -8.80 4.31 -3.78
N THR A 121 -7.60 4.52 -4.32
CA THR A 121 -6.68 3.43 -4.70
C THR A 121 -5.24 3.86 -4.44
N GLY A 122 -4.46 3.06 -3.71
CA GLY A 122 -3.08 3.45 -3.39
C GLY A 122 -2.14 3.32 -4.59
N LEU A 123 -2.06 2.13 -5.18
CA LEU A 123 -1.25 1.90 -6.39
C LEU A 123 -1.76 2.68 -7.59
N GLY A 124 -3.08 2.80 -7.78
CA GLY A 124 -3.64 3.58 -8.89
C GLY A 124 -3.22 5.05 -8.78
N ASN A 125 -3.34 5.65 -7.60
CA ASN A 125 -2.93 7.05 -7.40
C ASN A 125 -1.41 7.22 -7.56
N LEU A 126 -0.61 6.26 -7.11
CA LEU A 126 0.84 6.29 -7.34
C LEU A 126 1.19 6.28 -8.84
N LEU A 127 0.51 5.44 -9.63
CA LEU A 127 0.68 5.41 -11.09
C LEU A 127 0.22 6.71 -11.74
N ALA A 128 -0.97 7.19 -11.41
CA ALA A 128 -1.52 8.42 -11.98
C ALA A 128 -0.65 9.65 -11.66
N GLN A 129 -0.18 9.78 -10.42
CA GLN A 129 0.55 10.97 -9.97
C GLN A 129 2.03 10.96 -10.33
N HIS A 130 2.67 9.79 -10.34
CA HIS A 130 4.13 9.68 -10.46
C HIS A 130 4.61 8.79 -11.60
N GLY A 131 3.70 8.16 -12.35
CA GLY A 131 4.02 7.34 -13.51
C GLY A 131 4.91 6.14 -13.19
N LEU A 132 5.60 5.66 -14.23
CA LEU A 132 6.57 4.56 -14.14
C LEU A 132 7.76 4.95 -13.27
N VAL A 133 8.19 6.21 -13.26
CA VAL A 133 9.31 6.66 -12.42
C VAL A 133 8.97 6.48 -10.94
N GLY A 134 7.79 6.91 -10.51
CA GLY A 134 7.32 6.70 -9.15
C GLY A 134 7.14 5.23 -8.79
N LEU A 135 6.60 4.42 -9.72
CA LEU A 135 6.45 2.97 -9.52
C LEU A 135 7.80 2.27 -9.36
N LEU A 136 8.77 2.57 -10.22
CA LEU A 136 10.11 2.00 -10.13
C LEU A 136 10.80 2.42 -8.83
N PHE A 137 10.72 3.69 -8.47
CA PHE A 137 11.27 4.17 -7.21
C PHE A 137 10.64 3.45 -6.02
N PHE A 138 9.31 3.37 -5.98
CA PHE A 138 8.57 2.66 -4.94
C PHE A 138 8.96 1.18 -4.87
N ALA A 139 9.01 0.48 -6.00
CA ALA A 139 9.34 -0.94 -6.05
C ALA A 139 10.79 -1.20 -5.61
N LEU A 140 11.76 -0.43 -6.12
CA LEU A 140 13.17 -0.57 -5.78
C LEU A 140 13.44 -0.22 -4.32
N ALA A 141 12.88 0.88 -3.83
CA ALA A 141 13.01 1.29 -2.43
C ALA A 141 12.39 0.24 -1.51
N SER A 142 11.16 -0.21 -1.79
CA SER A 142 10.49 -1.23 -0.97
C SER A 142 11.25 -2.56 -0.97
N TYR A 143 11.80 -2.98 -2.11
CA TYR A 143 12.62 -4.19 -2.19
C TYR A 143 13.95 -4.06 -1.42
N LYS A 144 14.63 -2.92 -1.56
CA LYS A 144 15.86 -2.63 -0.80
C LYS A 144 15.61 -2.61 0.70
N SER A 145 14.54 -1.96 1.15
CA SER A 145 14.11 -1.95 2.55
C SER A 145 13.80 -3.37 3.05
N SER A 146 13.05 -4.15 2.29
CA SER A 146 12.77 -5.56 2.59
C SER A 146 14.05 -6.39 2.77
N SER A 147 15.01 -6.23 1.85
CA SER A 147 16.31 -6.93 1.91
C SER A 147 17.22 -6.42 3.05
N TYR A 148 17.12 -5.13 3.40
CA TYR A 148 17.83 -4.55 4.54
C TYR A 148 17.29 -5.11 5.85
N TYR A 149 15.98 -5.08 6.03
CA TYR A 149 15.35 -5.63 7.23
C TYR A 149 15.62 -7.13 7.37
N ALA A 150 15.66 -7.88 6.26
CA ALA A 150 15.97 -9.31 6.29
C ALA A 150 17.34 -9.60 6.92
N ARG A 151 18.33 -8.78 6.55
CA ARG A 151 19.69 -8.89 7.07
C ARG A 151 19.81 -8.42 8.51
N VAL A 152 19.19 -7.30 8.87
CA VAL A 152 19.30 -6.71 10.21
C VAL A 152 18.60 -7.58 11.26
N PHE A 153 17.40 -8.09 10.94
CA PHE A 153 16.59 -8.86 11.88
C PHE A 153 16.72 -10.38 11.69
N ASN A 154 17.63 -10.85 10.82
CA ASN A 154 17.86 -12.26 10.51
C ASN A 154 16.59 -13.05 10.15
N PHE A 155 15.60 -12.41 9.52
CA PHE A 155 14.43 -13.12 9.01
C PHE A 155 14.71 -13.76 7.65
N LYS A 156 14.10 -14.91 7.42
CA LYS A 156 14.14 -15.63 6.15
C LYS A 156 13.06 -15.08 5.22
N GLY A 157 13.39 -14.92 3.94
CA GLY A 157 12.43 -14.53 2.90
C GLY A 157 12.46 -13.03 2.59
N ASN A 158 13.51 -12.61 1.91
CA ASN A 158 13.86 -11.23 1.59
C ASN A 158 12.79 -10.49 0.76
N ILE A 159 11.87 -11.23 0.15
CA ILE A 159 10.79 -10.71 -0.70
C ILE A 159 9.44 -10.62 0.03
N LEU A 160 9.27 -11.30 1.18
CA LEU A 160 7.97 -11.39 1.85
C LEU A 160 7.51 -10.04 2.39
N PHE A 161 8.42 -9.25 2.96
CA PHE A 161 8.09 -7.92 3.47
C PHE A 161 7.75 -6.94 2.33
N PHE A 162 8.45 -7.05 1.19
CA PHE A 162 8.10 -6.35 -0.04
C PHE A 162 6.68 -6.70 -0.52
N ILE A 163 6.32 -7.98 -0.55
CA ILE A 163 4.98 -8.45 -0.94
C ILE A 163 3.91 -7.86 0.00
N ILE A 164 4.15 -7.85 1.31
CA ILE A 164 3.24 -7.25 2.29
C ILE A 164 3.01 -5.76 1.99
N ILE A 165 4.08 -5.00 1.76
CA ILE A 165 3.99 -3.57 1.40
C ILE A 165 3.14 -3.40 0.13
N LEU A 166 3.39 -4.22 -0.91
CA LEU A 166 2.67 -4.14 -2.17
C LEU A 166 1.17 -4.39 -2.03
N PHE A 167 0.75 -5.42 -1.29
CA PHE A 167 -0.67 -5.72 -1.04
C PHE A 167 -1.37 -4.64 -0.21
N ILE A 168 -0.66 -4.06 0.75
CA ILE A 168 -1.17 -2.94 1.54
C ILE A 168 -1.37 -1.70 0.64
N SER A 169 -0.44 -1.41 -0.25
CA SER A 169 -0.53 -0.29 -1.20
C SER A 169 -1.64 -0.44 -2.23
N ILE A 170 -2.11 -1.65 -2.55
CA ILE A 170 -3.33 -1.84 -3.35
C ILE A 170 -4.56 -1.41 -2.55
N SER A 171 -4.60 -1.80 -1.28
CA SER A 171 -5.80 -1.68 -0.44
C SER A 171 -6.06 -0.27 0.04
N TYR A 172 -5.03 0.55 0.17
CA TYR A 172 -5.18 1.86 0.76
C TYR A 172 -4.15 2.83 0.19
N GLY A 173 -4.45 4.13 0.23
CA GLY A 173 -3.49 5.24 0.00
C GLY A 173 -2.41 5.33 1.09
N ILE A 174 -1.89 4.18 1.51
CA ILE A 174 -1.00 3.93 2.64
C ILE A 174 0.45 4.18 2.20
N ILE A 175 0.74 5.29 1.55
CA ILE A 175 2.13 5.79 1.54
C ILE A 175 2.34 6.69 2.75
N LEU A 176 1.32 7.51 3.08
CA LEU A 176 1.40 8.42 4.21
C LEU A 176 1.33 7.69 5.56
N LEU A 177 0.46 6.69 5.72
CA LEU A 177 0.29 6.00 7.01
C LEU A 177 1.48 5.12 7.43
N PRO A 178 2.19 4.38 6.56
CA PRO A 178 3.38 3.63 6.93
C PRO A 178 4.58 4.54 7.09
N LEU A 179 4.66 5.64 6.35
CA LEU A 179 5.65 6.68 6.59
C LEU A 179 5.44 7.27 8.00
N LEU A 180 4.20 7.63 8.34
CA LEU A 180 3.82 8.13 9.67
C LEU A 180 4.04 7.07 10.76
N MET A 181 3.70 5.80 10.50
CA MET A 181 4.01 4.67 11.39
C MET A 181 5.52 4.46 11.50
N SER A 182 6.30 4.69 10.45
CA SER A 182 7.76 4.60 10.53
C SER A 182 8.31 5.67 11.47
N PHE A 183 7.72 6.87 11.49
CA PHE A 183 8.04 7.92 12.47
C PHE A 183 7.52 7.61 13.89
N TRP A 184 6.30 7.11 14.04
CA TRP A 184 5.71 6.76 15.34
C TRP A 184 6.38 5.55 16.00
N MET A 185 6.70 4.54 15.19
CA MET A 185 7.39 3.34 15.63
C MET A 185 8.90 3.53 15.69
N PHE A 186 9.45 4.62 15.14
CA PHE A 186 10.88 4.92 15.26
C PHE A 186 11.33 4.87 16.73
N GLY A 187 10.57 5.47 17.66
CA GLY A 187 10.91 5.44 19.09
C GLY A 187 10.78 4.05 19.74
N LEU A 188 9.99 3.14 19.17
CA LEU A 188 9.76 1.79 19.70
C LEU A 188 10.81 0.77 19.20
N PHE A 189 11.30 0.98 17.98
CA PHE A 189 12.32 0.14 17.34
C PHE A 189 13.71 0.77 17.36
N ASN A 190 13.85 2.00 17.85
CA ASN A 190 15.15 2.50 18.24
C ASN A 190 15.61 1.63 19.42
N PRO A 191 16.67 0.81 19.28
CA PRO A 191 17.21 0.14 20.44
C PRO A 191 17.54 1.23 21.47
N LEU A 192 17.30 0.94 22.74
CA LEU A 192 17.62 1.79 23.90
C LEU A 192 19.14 2.07 24.05
N SER A 193 19.88 2.26 22.95
CA SER A 193 21.33 2.36 22.89
C SER A 193 21.86 3.31 21.82
N VAL A 194 21.05 4.23 21.25
CA VAL A 194 21.65 5.42 20.63
C VAL A 194 22.07 6.35 21.76
N LYS A 195 23.31 6.20 22.23
CA LYS A 195 23.90 7.17 23.17
C LYS A 195 23.93 8.51 22.45
N GLN A 196 23.52 9.56 23.15
CA GLN A 196 23.49 10.93 22.62
C GLN A 196 24.87 11.42 22.12
N SER A 197 25.95 10.72 22.52
CA SER A 197 27.32 10.88 22.01
C SER A 197 27.53 10.51 20.54
N ASP A 198 26.64 9.69 19.97
CA ASP A 198 26.82 9.10 18.63
C ASP A 198 26.12 9.94 17.55
N ILE A 199 25.27 10.88 17.96
CA ILE A 199 24.64 11.86 17.08
C ILE A 199 25.62 13.02 16.90
N ARG A 200 26.68 12.79 16.13
CA ARG A 200 27.55 13.87 15.64
C ARG A 200 26.93 14.46 14.37
N ILE A 201 26.13 15.52 14.54
CA ILE A 201 25.76 16.40 13.44
C ILE A 201 26.99 17.29 13.17
N PRO A 202 27.62 17.23 11.98
CA PRO A 202 28.73 18.12 11.66
C PRO A 202 28.26 19.58 11.79
N GLY A 203 28.81 20.31 12.75
CA GLY A 203 28.52 21.75 12.95
C GLY A 203 27.63 22.13 14.14
N LEU A 204 27.13 21.19 14.96
CA LEU A 204 26.33 21.51 16.16
C LEU A 204 27.05 21.09 17.44
N THR A 205 27.76 22.02 18.06
CA THR A 205 28.33 21.87 19.41
C THR A 205 27.29 22.25 20.45
N PHE A 206 26.65 21.25 21.07
CA PHE A 206 25.84 21.48 22.27
C PHE A 206 26.76 21.76 23.46
N LYS A 207 26.82 23.02 23.88
CA LYS A 207 27.49 23.44 25.13
C LYS A 207 26.68 22.92 26.33
N GLY A 208 27.09 21.77 26.88
CA GLY A 208 26.58 21.28 28.17
C GLY A 208 27.01 22.20 29.31
N LYS A 209 26.07 22.61 30.17
CA LYS A 209 26.30 23.32 31.43
C LYS A 209 27.00 22.42 32.47
N PRO A 210 27.70 22.99 33.45
CA PRO A 210 28.66 22.28 34.29
C PRO A 210 27.97 21.42 35.35
N GLN A 211 28.60 20.29 35.69
CA GLN A 211 28.28 19.50 36.87
C GLN A 211 28.56 20.32 38.12
N ILE A 212 27.56 20.46 38.98
CA ILE A 212 27.75 20.89 40.36
C ILE A 212 27.84 19.60 41.18
N SER A 213 28.92 19.53 41.95
CA SER A 213 29.33 18.50 42.92
C SER A 213 28.28 18.13 43.95
#